data_AF-A0A7W1V9I0-F1
#
_entry.id   AF-A0A7W1V9I0-F1
#
_cell.length_a   1.000
_cell.length_b   1.000
_cell.length_c   1.000
_cell.angle_alpha   90.00
_cell.angle_beta   90.00
_cell.angle_gamma   90.00
#
_symmetry.space_group_name_H-M   'P 1'
#
loop_
_entity.id
_entity.type
_entity.pdbx_description
1 polymer ?
#
loop_
_entity_poly.entity_id
_entity_poly.type
_entity_poly.pdbx_seq_one_letter_code
_entity_poly.pdbx_strand_id
1 'polypeptide(L)'
;MAIFEGEKLVAKFDVGSYFYIAAKSDANRDGVNELLLVGNNLQMGIETKWSKLINLTQNKLQVVKDFKTVYENTCEGAAIKKKEISAAFIKYKFIPSQNSPLFSAQNLILPCRQ
;
A
#
# COMPACT_ATOMS: atom_id res chain seq x y z
N MET A 1 2.16 12.10 7.68
CA MET A 1 2.83 11.11 8.55
C MET A 1 3.97 11.77 9.30
N ALA A 2 4.19 11.40 10.55
CA ALA A 2 5.28 11.89 11.39
C ALA A 2 6.10 10.70 11.91
N ILE A 3 7.42 10.86 11.96
CA ILE A 3 8.35 9.85 12.48
C ILE A 3 8.98 10.43 13.74
N PHE A 4 8.91 9.65 14.82
CA PHE A 4 9.46 9.99 16.11
C PHE A 4 10.58 9.02 16.50
N GLU A 5 11.61 9.55 17.16
CA GLU A 5 12.63 8.79 17.86
C GLU A 5 12.46 9.08 19.36
N GLY A 6 11.86 8.13 20.07
CA GLY A 6 11.30 8.40 21.39
C GLY A 6 10.18 9.44 21.29
N GLU A 7 10.33 10.54 22.02
CA GLU A 7 9.36 11.66 22.02
C GLU A 7 9.72 12.76 21.01
N LYS A 8 10.88 12.66 20.35
CA LYS A 8 11.36 13.70 19.45
C LYS A 8 10.84 13.48 18.03
N LEU A 9 10.16 14.47 17.47
CA LEU A 9 9.81 14.49 16.05
C LEU A 9 11.09 14.59 15.20
N VAL A 10 11.36 13.57 14.39
CA VAL A 10 12.55 13.47 13.54
C VAL A 10 12.24 13.87 12.10
N ALA A 11 11.03 13.56 11.63
CA ALA A 11 10.60 13.91 10.29
C ALA A 11 9.08 13.99 10.17
N LYS A 12 8.60 14.81 9.24
CA LYS A 12 7.19 14.91 8.87
C LYS A 12 7.08 14.91 7.35
N PHE A 13 6.23 14.03 6.83
CA PHE A 13 6.03 13.84 5.39
C PHE A 13 4.54 13.95 5.06
N ASP A 14 4.24 14.65 3.97
CA ASP A 14 2.96 14.49 3.31
C ASP A 14 2.97 13.17 2.55
N VAL A 15 2.00 12.33 2.86
CA VAL A 15 1.81 11.00 2.27
C VAL A 15 0.43 10.92 1.61
N GLY A 16 -0.21 12.07 1.36
CA GLY A 16 -1.54 12.16 0.79
C GLY A 16 -2.56 11.42 1.65
N SER A 17 -3.38 10.60 0.99
CA SER A 17 -4.39 9.82 1.67
C SER A 17 -3.80 8.76 2.61
N TYR A 18 -2.56 8.30 2.40
CA TYR A 18 -1.94 7.20 3.15
C TYR A 18 -1.71 7.57 4.61
N PHE A 19 -2.22 6.77 5.54
CA PHE A 19 -2.24 7.18 6.96
C PHE A 19 -1.65 6.15 7.91
N TYR A 20 -1.29 4.93 7.47
CA TYR A 20 -0.57 3.99 8.32
C TYR A 20 0.49 3.16 7.60
N ILE A 21 1.47 2.68 8.37
CA ILE A 21 2.54 1.78 7.92
C ILE A 21 2.11 0.35 8.24
N ALA A 22 1.86 -0.46 7.21
CA ALA A 22 1.45 -1.85 7.38
C ALA A 22 2.64 -2.79 7.61
N ALA A 23 3.80 -2.48 7.03
CA ALA A 23 5.01 -3.29 7.18
C ALA A 23 6.28 -2.44 6.94
N LYS A 24 7.40 -2.92 7.47
CA LYS A 24 8.75 -2.42 7.22
C LYS A 24 9.64 -3.61 6.82
N SER A 25 10.35 -3.51 5.70
CA SER A 25 11.29 -4.54 5.25
C SER A 25 12.32 -3.94 4.30
N ASP A 26 13.55 -4.43 4.34
CA ASP A 26 14.57 -4.23 3.29
C ASP A 26 14.28 -5.18 2.11
N ALA A 27 13.39 -4.75 1.22
CA ALA A 27 12.87 -5.54 0.11
C ALA A 27 13.87 -5.65 -1.04
N ASN A 28 14.80 -4.71 -1.16
CA ASN A 28 15.81 -4.67 -2.21
C ASN A 28 17.22 -5.10 -1.73
N ARG A 29 17.39 -5.38 -0.44
CA ARG A 29 18.66 -5.76 0.22
C ARG A 29 19.77 -4.71 0.11
N ASP A 30 19.42 -3.43 0.07
CA ASP A 30 20.36 -2.31 0.05
C ASP A 30 20.75 -1.83 1.46
N GLY A 31 20.20 -2.45 2.52
CA GLY A 31 20.43 -2.09 3.91
C GLY A 31 19.49 -1.01 4.44
N VAL A 32 18.59 -0.49 3.60
CA VAL A 32 17.55 0.48 3.96
C VAL A 32 16.20 -0.20 3.94
N ASN A 33 15.41 -0.02 5.01
CA ASN A 33 14.07 -0.58 5.02
C ASN A 33 13.10 0.28 4.22
N GLU A 34 12.38 -0.32 3.29
CA GLU A 34 11.17 0.24 2.72
C GLU A 34 9.99 0.13 3.70
N LEU A 35 9.06 1.09 3.56
CA LEU A 35 7.80 1.13 4.29
C LEU A 35 6.64 0.84 3.34
N LEU A 36 5.82 -0.14 3.72
CA LEU A 36 4.54 -0.40 3.04
C LEU A 36 3.49 0.51 3.64
N LEU A 37 3.15 1.57 2.92
CA LEU A 37 2.08 2.48 3.29
C LEU A 37 0.75 1.95 2.77
N VAL A 38 -0.26 2.05 3.62
CA VAL A 38 -1.64 1.73 3.25
C VAL A 38 -2.52 2.91 3.64
N GLY A 39 -3.58 3.09 2.89
CA GLY A 39 -4.75 3.68 3.45
C GLY A 39 -5.99 3.26 2.70
N ASN A 40 -7.10 3.81 3.16
CA ASN A 40 -8.42 3.43 2.75
C ASN A 40 -9.35 4.64 2.67
N ASN A 41 -10.50 4.38 2.08
CA ASN A 41 -11.61 5.29 1.91
C ASN A 41 -12.88 4.43 2.01
N LEU A 42 -13.91 4.96 2.70
CA LEU A 42 -15.28 4.48 2.56
C LEU A 42 -16.13 5.59 1.92
N GLN A 43 -16.62 5.36 0.69
CA GLN A 43 -17.44 6.33 -0.03
C GLN A 43 -18.70 5.67 -0.55
N MET A 44 -19.87 6.19 -0.13
CA MET A 44 -21.18 5.70 -0.56
C MET A 44 -21.35 4.17 -0.38
N GLY A 45 -20.79 3.60 0.69
CA GLY A 45 -20.83 2.16 0.96
C GLY A 45 -19.81 1.33 0.19
N ILE A 46 -18.86 1.95 -0.50
CA ILE A 46 -17.75 1.27 -1.18
C ILE A 46 -16.48 1.47 -0.36
N GLU A 47 -15.90 0.37 0.13
CA GLU A 47 -14.59 0.41 0.79
C GLU A 47 -13.50 0.20 -0.27
N THR A 48 -12.56 1.14 -0.37
CA THR A 48 -11.41 1.05 -1.26
C THR A 48 -10.13 1.18 -0.43
N LYS A 49 -9.17 0.27 -0.61
CA LYS A 49 -7.82 0.39 -0.03
C LYS A 49 -6.78 0.48 -1.13
N TRP A 50 -5.76 1.28 -0.89
CA TRP A 50 -4.63 1.46 -1.78
C TRP A 50 -3.33 1.34 -1.01
N SER A 51 -2.28 0.91 -1.70
CA SER A 51 -1.00 0.57 -1.08
C SER A 51 0.18 1.05 -1.92
N LYS A 52 1.26 1.44 -1.23
CA LYS A 52 2.47 1.99 -1.84
C LYS A 52 3.68 1.59 -1.03
N LEU A 53 4.71 1.10 -1.71
CA LEU A 53 6.02 0.87 -1.11
C LEU A 53 6.89 2.12 -1.32
N ILE A 54 7.40 2.65 -0.22
CA ILE A 54 8.27 3.83 -0.23
C ILE A 54 9.61 3.53 0.44
N ASN A 55 10.62 4.31 0.06
CA ASN A 55 11.87 4.44 0.81
C ASN A 55 11.97 5.88 1.35
N LEU A 56 12.62 6.05 2.49
CA LEU A 56 12.95 7.32 3.09
C LEU A 56 14.48 7.52 3.05
N THR A 57 14.96 8.21 2.03
CA THR A 57 16.38 8.53 1.87
C THR A 57 16.60 10.02 2.00
N GLN A 58 17.56 10.43 2.84
CA GLN A 58 17.94 11.85 3.01
C GLN A 58 16.75 12.80 3.27
N ASN A 59 15.81 12.40 4.14
CA ASN A 59 14.56 13.14 4.41
C ASN A 59 13.67 13.38 3.18
N LYS A 60 13.78 12.54 2.15
CA LYS A 60 12.89 12.54 0.99
C LYS A 60 12.15 11.22 0.92
N LEU A 61 10.86 11.31 0.60
CA LEU A 61 10.04 10.16 0.30
C LEU A 61 10.24 9.79 -1.17
N GLN A 62 10.75 8.59 -1.41
CA GLN A 62 10.88 8.02 -2.75
C GLN A 62 9.86 6.89 -2.90
N VAL A 63 9.06 6.94 -3.97
CA VAL A 63 8.14 5.85 -4.30
C VAL A 63 8.91 4.75 -5.00
N VAL A 64 8.99 3.57 -4.37
CA VAL A 64 9.59 2.37 -4.96
C VAL A 64 8.58 1.68 -5.85
N LYS A 65 7.34 1.51 -5.36
CA LYS A 65 6.24 0.92 -6.12
C LYS A 65 4.90 1.46 -5.67
N ASP A 66 4.09 1.92 -6.63
CA ASP A 66 2.68 2.23 -6.40
C ASP A 66 1.84 1.01 -6.80
N PHE A 67 1.17 0.38 -5.83
CA PHE A 67 0.30 -0.77 -6.07
C PHE A 67 -1.13 -0.34 -6.42
N LYS A 68 -1.44 0.97 -6.38
CA LYS A 68 -2.77 1.52 -6.59
C LYS A 68 -3.79 0.83 -5.67
N THR A 69 -5.02 0.62 -6.13
CA THR A 69 -6.06 -0.10 -5.41
C THR A 69 -5.68 -1.56 -5.23
N VAL A 70 -5.59 -1.99 -3.97
CA VAL A 70 -5.30 -3.39 -3.58
C VAL A 70 -6.51 -4.08 -2.96
N TYR A 71 -7.56 -3.34 -2.65
CA TYR A 71 -8.83 -3.87 -2.19
C TYR A 71 -9.97 -2.96 -2.61
N GLU A 72 -11.08 -3.54 -3.05
CA GLU A 72 -12.34 -2.84 -3.27
C GLU A 72 -13.50 -3.75 -2.88
N ASN A 73 -14.45 -3.22 -2.12
CA ASN A 73 -15.67 -3.92 -1.73
C ASN A 73 -16.87 -3.05 -2.08
N THR A 74 -17.68 -3.52 -3.04
CA THR A 74 -18.87 -2.82 -3.53
C THR A 74 -20.18 -3.40 -2.95
N CYS A 75 -20.10 -4.38 -2.03
CA CYS A 75 -21.26 -5.11 -1.53
C CYS A 75 -22.32 -4.19 -0.92
N GLU A 76 -21.89 -3.22 -0.10
CA GLU A 76 -22.77 -2.26 0.56
C GLU A 76 -23.08 -1.02 -0.30
N GLY A 77 -22.46 -0.88 -1.47
CA GLY A 77 -22.59 0.31 -2.31
C GLY A 77 -23.94 0.37 -3.04
N ALA A 78 -24.91 1.12 -2.52
CA ALA A 78 -26.29 1.14 -3.04
C ALA A 78 -26.41 1.45 -4.55
N ALA A 79 -25.52 2.29 -5.09
CA ALA A 79 -25.53 2.69 -6.50
C ALA A 79 -24.78 1.72 -7.44
N ILE A 80 -24.08 0.70 -6.91
CA ILE A 80 -23.25 -0.20 -7.71
C ILE A 80 -24.04 -1.48 -8.05
N LYS A 81 -24.23 -1.72 -9.35
CA LYS A 81 -24.89 -2.94 -9.84
C LYS A 81 -24.02 -4.19 -9.67
N LYS A 82 -22.71 -4.06 -9.85
CA LYS A 82 -21.77 -5.19 -9.78
C LYS A 82 -21.28 -5.36 -8.35
N LYS A 83 -21.90 -6.30 -7.63
CA LYS A 83 -21.61 -6.62 -6.23
C LYS A 83 -20.47 -7.62 -6.13
N GLU A 84 -19.27 -7.13 -5.88
CA GLU A 84 -18.08 -7.96 -5.76
C GLU A 84 -17.07 -7.39 -4.75
N ILE A 85 -16.14 -8.26 -4.36
CA ILE A 85 -14.95 -7.93 -3.60
C ILE A 85 -13.75 -8.24 -4.47
N SER A 86 -12.90 -7.25 -4.70
CA SER A 86 -11.61 -7.40 -5.36
C SER A 86 -10.50 -7.24 -4.34
N ALA A 87 -9.51 -8.14 -4.35
CA ALA A 87 -8.34 -8.08 -3.50
C ALA A 87 -7.08 -8.44 -4.29
N ALA A 88 -6.00 -7.66 -4.13
CA ALA A 88 -4.73 -7.90 -4.76
C ALA A 88 -3.77 -8.64 -3.82
N PHE A 89 -3.26 -9.78 -4.26
CA PHE A 89 -2.15 -10.47 -3.64
C PHE A 89 -0.86 -10.05 -4.31
N ILE A 90 -0.02 -9.32 -3.58
CA ILE A 90 1.27 -8.85 -4.08
C ILE A 90 2.34 -9.88 -3.70
N LYS A 91 2.98 -10.46 -4.70
CA LYS A 91 4.16 -11.30 -4.55
C LYS A 91 5.40 -10.46 -4.84
N TYR A 92 6.44 -10.68 -4.06
CA TYR A 92 7.74 -10.06 -4.29
C TYR A 92 8.75 -11.13 -4.69
N LYS A 93 9.65 -10.77 -5.61
CA LYS A 93 10.81 -11.58 -5.97
C LYS A 93 12.02 -10.68 -6.06
N PHE A 94 13.01 -10.94 -5.23
CA PHE A 94 14.32 -10.31 -5.36
C PHE A 94 15.09 -10.96 -6.52
N ILE A 95 15.67 -10.13 -7.38
CA ILE A 95 16.52 -10.57 -8.50
C ILE A 95 17.87 -9.87 -8.31
N PRO A 96 18.95 -10.58 -7.90
CA PRO A 96 20.23 -9.95 -7.57
C PRO A 96 20.85 -9.08 -8.68
N SER A 97 20.53 -9.37 -9.95
CA SER A 97 20.99 -8.58 -11.11
C SER A 97 20.19 -7.30 -11.35
N GLN A 98 19.08 -7.09 -10.62
CA GLN A 98 18.28 -5.87 -10.67
C GLN A 98 18.29 -5.24 -9.28
N ASN A 99 18.76 -4.00 -9.17
CA ASN A 99 18.76 -3.22 -7.91
C ASN A 99 17.34 -2.84 -7.41
N SER A 100 16.29 -3.48 -7.93
CA SER A 100 14.90 -3.21 -7.57
C SER A 100 14.11 -4.52 -7.50
N PRO A 101 13.34 -4.77 -6.43
CA PRO A 101 12.52 -5.96 -6.30
C PRO A 101 11.44 -6.00 -7.37
N LEU A 102 11.24 -7.19 -7.95
CA LEU A 102 10.15 -7.42 -8.89
C LEU A 102 8.87 -7.71 -8.10
N PHE A 103 7.85 -6.89 -8.30
CA PHE A 103 6.52 -7.12 -7.74
C PHE A 103 5.56 -7.61 -8.81
N SER A 104 4.82 -8.68 -8.51
CA SER A 104 3.68 -9.12 -9.29
C SER A 104 2.41 -9.07 -8.44
N ALA A 105 1.30 -8.66 -9.05
CA ALA A 105 0.00 -8.62 -8.39
C ALA A 105 -0.90 -9.69 -9.01
N GLN A 106 -1.56 -10.47 -8.18
CA GLN A 106 -2.61 -11.39 -8.56
C GLN A 106 -3.92 -10.91 -7.94
N ASN A 107 -4.88 -10.53 -8.77
CA ASN A 107 -6.18 -10.08 -8.29
C ASN A 107 -7.10 -11.28 -8.10
N LEU A 108 -7.73 -11.35 -6.94
CA LEU A 108 -8.82 -12.24 -6.62
C LEU A 108 -10.11 -11.43 -6.63
N ILE A 109 -11.09 -11.87 -7.42
CA ILE A 109 -12.42 -11.27 -7.47
C ILE A 109 -13.41 -12.32 -6.97
N LEU A 110 -14.22 -11.95 -5.99
CA LEU A 110 -15.25 -12.79 -5.41
C LEU A 110 -16.61 -12.09 -5.48
N PRO A 111 -17.71 -12.81 -5.77
CA PRO A 111 -19.04 -12.23 -5.65
C PRO A 111 -19.35 -11.92 -4.18
N CYS A 112 -20.17 -10.89 -3.93
CA CYS A 112 -20.71 -10.65 -2.60
C CYS A 112 -21.59 -11.83 -2.16
N ARG A 113 -21.55 -12.16 -0.86
CA ARG A 113 -22.52 -13.09 -0.28
C ARG A 113 -23.89 -12.40 -0.25
N GLN A 114 -24.92 -13.11 -0.71
CA GLN A 114 -26.32 -12.70 -0.60
C GLN A 114 -26.83 -12.92 0.82
#